data_AF-A0A6B3IGB7-F1
#
_entry.id   AF-A0A6B3IGB7-F1
#
_cell.length_a   1.000
_cell.length_b   1.000
_cell.length_c   1.000
_cell.angle_alpha   90.00
_cell.angle_beta   90.00
_cell.angle_gamma   90.00
#
_symmetry.space_group_name_H-M   'P 1'
#
loop_
_entity.id
_entity.type
_entity.pdbx_description
1 polymer ?
#
loop_
_entity_poly.entity_id
_entity_poly.type
_entity_poly.pdbx_seq_one_letter_code
_entity_poly.pdbx_strand_id
1 'polypeptide(L)'
;SLDRMDLPDPEDLLADPAAADLPERGDLRQAALDGVVAAVRTRPDKGRWDAAWALLVRALETGAPDLVVVPATTLATLRQEDWDVPAAIEHLAGVVSLSRRADRA
;
A
#
# COMPACT_ATOMS: atom_id res chain seq x y z
N SER A 1 15.83 15.04 -2.03
CA SER A 1 14.45 15.21 -1.57
C SER A 1 13.50 15.25 -2.74
N LEU A 2 12.56 14.31 -2.80
CA LEU A 2 11.41 14.29 -3.73
C LEU A 2 10.36 15.37 -3.42
N ASP A 3 10.77 16.52 -2.87
CA ASP A 3 9.87 17.60 -2.47
C ASP A 3 9.57 18.61 -3.59
N ARG A 4 9.81 18.24 -4.85
CA ARG A 4 9.41 19.07 -5.97
C ARG A 4 9.10 18.23 -7.19
N MET A 5 7.80 17.95 -7.32
CA MET A 5 7.12 17.55 -8.56
C MET A 5 7.63 16.25 -9.17
N ASP A 6 7.14 15.12 -8.66
CA ASP A 6 6.36 14.15 -9.43
C ASP A 6 5.87 13.06 -8.45
N LEU A 7 4.65 12.54 -8.68
CA LEU A 7 4.25 11.30 -8.01
C LEU A 7 5.11 10.17 -8.63
N PRO A 8 5.65 9.26 -7.82
CA PRO A 8 6.37 8.10 -8.35
C PRO A 8 5.45 7.29 -9.28
N ASP A 9 6.01 6.75 -10.36
CA ASP A 9 5.27 5.87 -11.26
C ASP A 9 4.84 4.61 -10.49
N PRO A 10 3.54 4.26 -10.47
CA PRO A 10 3.06 3.02 -9.86
C PRO A 10 3.78 1.76 -10.35
N GLU A 11 4.22 1.73 -11.61
CA GLU A 11 4.94 0.59 -12.17
C GLU A 11 6.35 0.46 -11.60
N ASP A 12 7.05 1.58 -11.36
CA ASP A 12 8.36 1.59 -10.71
C ASP A 12 8.26 1.13 -9.24
N LEU A 13 7.22 1.59 -8.54
CA LEU A 13 6.94 1.16 -7.16
C LEU A 13 6.61 -0.33 -7.07
N LEU A 14 5.91 -0.88 -8.05
CA LEU A 14 5.59 -2.31 -8.13
C LEU A 14 6.82 -3.15 -8.51
N ALA A 15 7.77 -2.58 -9.25
CA ALA A 15 8.99 -3.28 -9.67
C ALA A 15 9.96 -3.51 -8.50
N ASP A 16 10.07 -2.55 -7.58
CA ASP A 16 10.88 -2.66 -6.36
C ASP A 16 10.19 -2.03 -5.13
N PRO A 17 9.21 -2.73 -4.53
CA PRO A 17 8.45 -2.20 -3.40
C PRO A 17 9.29 -2.06 -2.12
N ALA A 18 10.41 -2.79 -2.00
CA ALA A 18 11.28 -2.74 -0.84
C ALA A 18 12.18 -1.49 -0.85
N ALA A 19 12.62 -1.05 -2.03
CA ALA A 19 13.41 0.16 -2.21
C ALA A 19 12.56 1.42 -2.47
N ALA A 20 11.22 1.30 -2.48
CA ALA A 20 10.31 2.40 -2.75
C ALA A 20 10.54 3.61 -1.82
N ASP A 21 10.80 4.77 -2.45
CA ASP A 21 10.83 6.07 -1.78
C ASP A 21 9.44 6.72 -1.89
N LEU A 22 8.73 6.76 -0.77
CA LEU A 22 7.37 7.30 -0.71
C LEU A 22 7.39 8.75 -0.23
N PRO A 23 6.58 9.64 -0.84
CA PRO A 23 6.52 11.04 -0.42
C PRO A 23 6.29 11.20 1.10
N GLU A 24 6.95 12.18 1.72
CA GLU A 24 6.73 12.51 3.14
C GLU A 24 5.37 13.19 3.34
N ARG A 25 4.94 13.99 2.35
CA ARG A 25 3.63 14.63 2.33
C ARG A 25 2.52 13.58 2.22
N GLY A 26 1.62 13.57 3.21
CA GLY A 26 0.56 12.56 3.32
C GLY A 26 -0.41 12.51 2.14
N ASP A 27 -0.75 13.66 1.54
CA ASP A 27 -1.61 13.74 0.36
C ASP A 27 -0.96 13.12 -0.88
N LEU A 28 0.33 13.40 -1.11
CA LEU A 28 1.10 12.81 -2.20
C LEU A 28 1.32 11.32 -1.98
N ARG A 29 1.59 10.90 -0.74
CA ARG A 29 1.70 9.49 -0.39
C ARG A 29 0.40 8.76 -0.66
N GLN A 30 -0.73 9.32 -0.25
CA GLN A 30 -2.04 8.73 -0.52
C GLN A 30 -2.27 8.57 -2.03
N ALA A 31 -1.98 9.61 -2.82
CA ALA A 31 -2.11 9.56 -4.27
C ALA A 31 -1.21 8.49 -4.92
N ALA A 32 0.02 8.30 -4.42
CA ALA A 32 0.92 7.24 -4.88
C ALA A 32 0.35 5.84 -4.57
N LEU A 33 -0.15 5.61 -3.35
CA LEU A 33 -0.76 4.35 -2.97
C LEU A 33 -2.03 4.04 -3.77
N ASP A 34 -2.88 5.05 -3.98
CA ASP A 34 -4.07 4.92 -4.83
C ASP A 34 -3.70 4.59 -6.28
N GLY A 35 -2.63 5.19 -6.80
CA GLY A 35 -2.06 4.89 -8.13
C GLY A 35 -1.62 3.44 -8.26
N VAL A 36 -0.92 2.89 -7.26
CA VAL A 36 -0.51 1.48 -7.23
C VAL A 36 -1.70 0.53 -7.21
N VAL A 37 -2.71 0.80 -6.37
CA VAL A 37 -3.95 0.00 -6.35
C VAL A 37 -4.66 0.05 -7.71
N ALA A 38 -4.71 1.23 -8.35
CA ALA A 38 -5.28 1.37 -9.68
C ALA A 38 -4.50 0.59 -10.75
N ALA A 39 -3.16 0.59 -10.67
CA ALA A 39 -2.29 -0.15 -11.57
C ALA A 39 -2.46 -1.67 -11.44
N VAL A 40 -2.63 -2.19 -10.22
CA VAL A 40 -2.96 -3.61 -9.98
C VAL A 40 -4.36 -3.93 -10.51
N ARG A 41 -5.36 -3.10 -10.23
CA ARG A 41 -6.73 -3.31 -10.71
C ARG A 41 -6.81 -3.35 -12.24
N THR A 42 -6.03 -2.51 -12.91
CA THR A 42 -6.04 -2.40 -14.39
C THR A 42 -5.39 -3.61 -15.06
N ARG A 43 -4.35 -4.17 -14.44
CA ARG A 43 -3.67 -5.39 -14.89
C ARG A 43 -3.49 -6.34 -13.71
N PRO A 44 -4.52 -7.11 -13.34
CA PRO A 44 -4.45 -8.03 -12.21
C PRO A 44 -3.46 -9.17 -12.51
N ASP A 45 -2.49 -9.32 -11.61
CA ASP A 45 -1.53 -10.42 -11.61
C ASP A 45 -1.11 -10.68 -10.15
N LYS A 46 -0.79 -11.94 -9.82
CA LYS A 46 -0.41 -12.33 -8.45
C LYS A 46 0.85 -11.60 -7.99
N GLY A 47 1.86 -11.50 -8.85
CA GLY A 47 3.12 -10.81 -8.52
C GLY A 47 2.91 -9.32 -8.27
N ARG A 48 2.07 -8.66 -9.08
CA ARG A 48 1.70 -7.24 -8.88
C ARG A 48 0.94 -7.03 -7.58
N TRP A 49 0.03 -7.95 -7.26
CA TRP A 49 -0.75 -7.88 -6.03
C TRP A 49 0.13 -8.11 -4.79
N ASP A 50 1.04 -9.08 -4.82
CA ASP A 50 2.03 -9.33 -3.76
C ASP A 50 2.97 -8.13 -3.57
N ALA A 51 3.44 -7.53 -4.67
CA ALA A 51 4.29 -6.34 -4.63
C ALA A 51 3.56 -5.13 -4.00
N ALA A 52 2.29 -4.94 -4.33
CA ALA A 52 1.48 -3.89 -3.72
C ALA A 52 1.31 -4.11 -2.21
N TRP A 53 1.15 -5.35 -1.73
CA TRP A 53 1.13 -5.63 -0.30
C TRP A 53 2.46 -5.32 0.39
N ALA A 54 3.59 -5.67 -0.24
CA ALA A 54 4.91 -5.32 0.28
C ALA A 54 5.09 -3.79 0.38
N LEU A 55 4.61 -3.04 -0.61
CA LEU A 55 4.64 -1.58 -0.60
C LEU A 55 3.79 -0.99 0.55
N LEU A 56 2.63 -1.56 0.84
CA LEU A 56 1.79 -1.11 1.96
C LEU A 56 2.45 -1.35 3.32
N VAL A 57 3.17 -2.46 3.49
CA VAL A 57 4.00 -2.69 4.69
C VAL A 57 5.10 -1.63 4.79
N ARG A 58 5.80 -1.35 3.69
CA ARG A 58 6.84 -0.31 3.64
C ARG A 58 6.29 1.10 3.95
N ALA A 59 5.10 1.41 3.45
CA ALA A 59 4.42 2.68 3.71
C ALA A 59 4.06 2.85 5.20
N LEU A 60 3.69 1.75 5.87
CA LEU A 60 3.41 1.74 7.30
C LEU A 60 4.68 1.98 8.15
N GLU A 61 5.82 1.43 7.74
CA GLU A 61 7.10 1.64 8.46
C GLU A 61 7.59 3.10 8.43
N THR A 62 7.13 3.87 7.44
CA THR A 62 7.68 5.20 7.14
C THR A 62 6.69 6.33 7.31
N GLY A 63 5.46 6.06 7.74
CA GLY A 63 4.40 7.06 7.79
C GLY A 63 3.25 6.69 8.70
N ALA A 64 2.19 7.50 8.63
CA ALA A 64 1.04 7.35 9.50
C ALA A 64 0.22 6.09 9.13
N PRO A 65 -0.17 5.24 10.10
CA PRO A 65 -0.89 3.98 9.83
C PRO A 65 -2.26 4.13 9.17
N ASP A 66 -2.90 5.28 9.28
CA ASP A 66 -4.19 5.60 8.68
C ASP A 66 -4.12 5.64 7.15
N LEU A 67 -2.99 6.06 6.57
CA LEU A 67 -2.80 6.17 5.13
C LEU A 67 -2.85 4.82 4.40
N VAL A 68 -2.58 3.71 5.09
CA VAL A 68 -2.57 2.37 4.47
C VAL A 68 -3.90 1.62 4.62
N VAL A 69 -4.83 2.10 5.44
CA VAL A 69 -6.11 1.41 5.71
C VAL A 69 -6.94 1.27 4.44
N VAL A 70 -7.22 2.39 3.75
CA VAL A 70 -8.07 2.40 2.56
C VAL A 70 -7.41 1.64 1.39
N PRO A 71 -6.13 1.88 1.05
CA PRO A 71 -5.44 1.09 0.03
C PRO A 71 -5.42 -0.41 0.33
N ALA A 72 -5.15 -0.82 1.58
CA ALA A 72 -5.14 -2.24 1.97
C ALA A 72 -6.52 -2.88 1.80
N THR A 73 -7.58 -2.22 2.27
CA THR A 73 -8.95 -2.76 2.11
C THR A 73 -9.35 -2.89 0.65
N THR A 74 -8.93 -1.94 -0.20
CA THR A 74 -9.22 -1.98 -1.64
C THR A 74 -8.39 -3.06 -2.34
N LEU A 75 -7.11 -3.20 -2.03
CA LEU A 75 -6.25 -4.25 -2.58
C LEU A 75 -6.73 -5.65 -2.20
N ALA A 76 -7.28 -5.81 -1.00
CA ALA A 76 -7.87 -7.07 -0.54
C ALA A 76 -9.07 -7.50 -1.39
N THR A 77 -9.87 -6.56 -1.93
CA THR A 77 -11.00 -6.91 -2.81
C THR A 77 -10.57 -7.33 -4.21
N LEU A 78 -9.33 -7.07 -4.61
CA LEU A 78 -8.76 -7.48 -5.90
C LEU A 78 -8.23 -8.93 -5.88
N ARG A 79 -8.25 -9.60 -4.74
CA ARG A 79 -7.80 -10.98 -4.60
C ARG A 79 -8.60 -11.91 -5.50
N GLN A 80 -7.92 -12.79 -6.22
CA GLN A 80 -8.53 -13.89 -6.97
C GLN A 80 -8.49 -15.20 -6.18
N GLU A 81 -9.33 -16.17 -6.54
CA GLU A 81 -9.52 -17.42 -5.79
C GLU A 81 -8.19 -18.18 -5.59
N ASP A 82 -7.37 -18.26 -6.63
CA ASP A 82 -6.09 -18.96 -6.64
C ASP A 82 -4.91 -18.16 -6.05
N TRP A 83 -5.17 -16.98 -5.47
CA TRP A 83 -4.14 -16.17 -4.83
C TRP A 83 -4.19 -16.39 -3.32
N ASP A 84 -3.14 -17.01 -2.79
CA ASP A 84 -2.95 -17.17 -1.35
C ASP A 84 -2.85 -15.80 -0.67
N VAL A 85 -3.37 -15.70 0.55
CA VAL A 85 -3.30 -14.47 1.36
C VAL A 85 -1.86 -14.28 1.88
N PRO A 86 -1.16 -13.18 1.55
CA PRO A 86 0.18 -12.91 2.05
C PRO A 86 0.15 -12.68 3.55
N ALA A 87 1.21 -13.12 4.26
CA ALA A 87 1.41 -12.82 5.68
C ALA A 87 1.40 -11.30 5.97
N ALA A 88 1.77 -10.48 4.98
CA ALA A 88 1.68 -9.03 5.04
C ALA A 88 0.24 -8.53 5.35
N ILE A 89 -0.80 -9.21 4.81
CA ILE A 89 -2.20 -8.87 5.08
C ILE A 89 -2.54 -9.06 6.55
N GLU A 90 -2.10 -10.17 7.16
CA GLU A 90 -2.36 -10.46 8.57
C GLU A 90 -1.67 -9.45 9.49
N HIS A 91 -0.42 -9.08 9.17
CA HIS A 91 0.31 -8.05 9.89
C HIS A 91 -0.40 -6.69 9.83
N LEU A 92 -0.79 -6.25 8.63
CA LEU A 92 -1.53 -5.01 8.42
C LEU A 92 -2.89 -5.03 9.13
N ALA A 93 -3.63 -6.13 9.07
CA ALA A 93 -4.91 -6.27 9.78
C ALA A 93 -4.74 -6.12 11.30
N GLY A 94 -3.67 -6.66 11.86
CA GLY A 94 -3.30 -6.49 13.27
C GLY A 94 -3.04 -5.03 13.64
N VAL A 95 -2.23 -4.32 12.84
CA VAL A 95 -1.88 -2.91 13.08
C VAL A 95 -3.11 -2.00 12.93
N VAL A 96 -3.90 -2.17 11.86
CA VAL A 96 -5.12 -1.40 11.63
C VAL A 96 -6.18 -1.65 12.71
N SER A 97 -6.23 -2.83 13.30
CA SER A 97 -7.10 -3.15 14.44
C SER A 97 -6.68 -2.43 15.73
N LEU A 98 -5.39 -2.16 15.91
CA LEU A 98 -4.85 -1.44 17.06
C LEU A 98 -5.04 0.08 16.92
N SER A 99 -4.71 0.68 15.78
CA SER A 99 -4.90 2.12 15.55
C SER A 99 -6.36 2.55 15.71
N ARG A 100 -7.31 1.78 15.14
CA ARG A 100 -8.76 2.06 15.29
C ARG A 100 -9.27 1.97 16.73
N ARG A 101 -8.56 1.27 17.62
CA ARG A 101 -8.89 1.22 19.06
C ARG A 101 -8.32 2.44 19.80
N ALA A 102 -7.14 2.92 19.39
CA ALA A 102 -6.51 4.10 19.97
C ALA A 102 -7.28 5.39 19.62
N ASP A 103 -7.79 5.54 18.40
CA ASP A 103 -8.58 6.73 17.99
C ASP A 103 -9.96 6.83 18.66
N ARG A 104 -10.42 5.77 19.32
CA ARG A 104 -11.73 5.70 19.99
C ARG A 104 -11.64 5.83 21.52
N ALA A 105 -10.45 6.00 22.08
CA ALA A 105 -10.20 6.19 23.51
C ALA A 105 -9.94 7.67 23.82
#